data_AF-A0A7S1RRG5-F1
#
_entry.id   AF-A0A7S1RRG5-F1
#
_cell.length_a   1.000
_cell.length_b   1.000
_cell.length_c   1.000
_cell.angle_alpha   90.00
_cell.angle_beta   90.00
_cell.angle_gamma   90.00
#
_symmetry.space_group_name_H-M   'P 1'
#
loop_
_entity.id
_entity.type
_entity.pdbx_description
1 polymer ?
#
loop_
_entity_poly.entity_id
_entity_poly.type
_entity_poly.pdbx_seq_one_letter_code
_entity_poly.pdbx_strand_id
1 'polypeptide(L)'
;QPAPLPAANMDAATIRRLVDEEWEAAVPALQGFVAIDNLSIAYDPAWKTNGLLEKACDHVIQWVKAQCVKGCTVELLHDDGYSPFVVVEVAGTVGSPKAASTMVMYGHLDKQPHGSGWDEGITPTGGLLRDGKIYGRGAGDDGYAPFA
;
A
#
# COMPACT_ATOMS: atom_id res chain seq x y z
N GLN A 1 -26.70 -3.25 -29.73
CA GLN A 1 -25.91 -3.31 -28.49
C GLN A 1 -24.96 -4.50 -28.61
N PRO A 2 -23.67 -4.38 -28.26
CA PRO A 2 -22.79 -5.55 -28.17
C PRO A 2 -23.32 -6.50 -27.09
N ALA A 3 -23.18 -7.81 -27.34
CA ALA A 3 -23.61 -8.83 -26.40
C ALA A 3 -22.86 -8.69 -25.06
N PRO A 4 -23.53 -8.90 -23.91
CA PRO A 4 -22.85 -8.91 -22.63
C PRO A 4 -21.77 -10.00 -22.64
N LEU A 5 -20.55 -9.63 -22.23
CA LEU A 5 -19.48 -10.60 -22.03
C LEU A 5 -19.97 -11.69 -21.06
N PRO A 6 -19.72 -12.97 -21.34
CA PRO A 6 -20.08 -14.03 -20.41
C PRO A 6 -19.43 -13.73 -19.06
N ALA A 7 -20.18 -13.96 -17.97
CA ALA A 7 -19.62 -13.84 -16.63
C ALA A 7 -18.44 -14.80 -16.53
N ALA A 8 -17.22 -14.26 -16.54
CA ALA A 8 -16.04 -15.04 -16.23
C ALA A 8 -16.21 -15.53 -14.79
N ASN A 9 -16.51 -16.81 -14.63
CA ASN A 9 -16.42 -17.45 -13.33
C ASN A 9 -14.96 -17.39 -12.92
N MET A 10 -14.67 -16.51 -11.98
CA MET A 10 -13.37 -16.42 -11.33
C MET A 10 -13.09 -17.77 -10.65
N ASP A 11 -12.04 -18.45 -11.07
CA ASP A 11 -11.58 -19.68 -10.43
C ASP A 11 -10.84 -19.33 -9.13
N ALA A 12 -11.40 -19.75 -7.99
CA ALA A 12 -10.84 -19.47 -6.67
C ALA A 12 -9.43 -20.04 -6.51
N ALA A 13 -9.13 -21.19 -7.11
CA ALA A 13 -7.79 -21.80 -7.02
C ALA A 13 -6.75 -20.96 -7.79
N THR A 14 -7.11 -20.48 -8.98
CA THR A 14 -6.28 -19.55 -9.75
C THR A 14 -6.06 -18.24 -9.00
N ILE A 15 -7.11 -17.64 -8.42
CA ILE A 15 -6.97 -16.42 -7.62
C ILE A 15 -6.03 -16.63 -6.45
N ARG A 16 -6.19 -17.71 -5.68
CA ARG A 16 -5.34 -17.96 -4.52
C ARG A 16 -3.87 -18.05 -4.92
N ARG A 17 -3.56 -18.79 -5.98
CA ARG A 17 -2.19 -18.93 -6.48
C ARG A 17 -1.61 -17.59 -6.93
N LEU A 18 -2.39 -16.77 -7.64
CA LEU A 18 -1.95 -15.44 -8.06
C LEU A 18 -1.68 -14.54 -6.86
N VAL A 19 -2.58 -14.50 -5.87
CA VAL A 19 -2.37 -13.71 -4.63
C VAL A 19 -1.10 -14.16 -3.89
N ASP A 20 -0.82 -15.46 -3.85
CA ASP A 20 0.41 -15.98 -3.22
C ASP A 20 1.67 -15.53 -3.97
N GLU A 21 1.66 -15.62 -5.29
CA GLU A 21 2.77 -15.17 -6.16
C GLU A 21 3.00 -13.65 -6.02
N GLU A 22 1.94 -12.86 -6.04
CA GLU A 22 2.02 -11.40 -5.90
C GLU A 22 2.45 -10.96 -4.50
N TRP A 23 2.00 -11.66 -3.45
CA TRP A 23 2.41 -11.36 -2.08
C TRP A 23 3.92 -11.54 -1.90
N GLU A 24 4.49 -12.65 -2.38
CA GLU A 24 5.93 -12.88 -2.33
C GLU A 24 6.71 -11.78 -3.09
N ALA A 25 6.17 -11.27 -4.19
CA ALA A 25 6.75 -10.15 -4.93
C ALA A 25 6.58 -8.79 -4.22
N ALA A 26 5.54 -8.63 -3.40
CA ALA A 26 5.25 -7.42 -2.65
C ALA A 26 6.07 -7.29 -1.35
N VAL A 27 6.53 -8.40 -0.77
CA VAL A 27 7.31 -8.42 0.49
C VAL A 27 8.51 -7.46 0.48
N PRO A 28 9.39 -7.44 -0.54
CA PRO A 28 10.50 -6.49 -0.59
C PRO A 28 10.06 -5.02 -0.61
N ALA A 29 8.92 -4.73 -1.25
CA ALA A 29 8.38 -3.38 -1.27
C ALA A 29 7.83 -2.98 0.11
N LEU A 30 7.15 -3.88 0.82
CA LEU A 30 6.73 -3.64 2.20
C LEU A 30 7.93 -3.46 3.14
N GLN A 31 9.00 -4.25 2.99
CA GLN A 31 10.25 -4.04 3.76
C GLN A 31 10.87 -2.66 3.47
N GLY A 32 10.89 -2.25 2.20
CA GLY A 32 11.34 -0.93 1.78
C GLY A 32 10.50 0.20 2.40
N PHE A 33 9.19 0.02 2.48
CA PHE A 33 8.30 0.95 3.18
C PHE A 33 8.60 1.01 4.68
N VAL A 34 8.80 -0.14 5.35
CA VAL A 34 9.13 -0.21 6.78
C VAL A 34 10.39 0.59 7.11
N ALA A 35 11.37 0.61 6.20
CA ALA A 35 12.62 1.34 6.36
C ALA A 35 12.49 2.89 6.33
N ILE A 36 11.34 3.42 5.94
CA ILE A 36 11.07 4.86 5.93
C ILE A 36 10.57 5.27 7.32
N ASP A 37 11.22 6.21 7.99
CA ASP A 37 10.86 6.60 9.36
C ASP A 37 9.74 7.67 9.42
N ASN A 38 8.64 7.42 8.71
CA ASN A 38 7.56 8.38 8.49
C ASN A 38 6.52 8.38 9.62
N LEU A 39 6.87 8.99 10.75
CA LEU A 39 5.95 9.12 11.87
C LEU A 39 4.73 10.00 11.53
N SER A 40 3.62 9.73 12.21
CA SER A 40 2.41 10.56 12.14
C SER A 40 2.69 12.00 12.58
N ILE A 41 1.94 12.94 12.02
CA ILE A 41 2.08 14.38 12.30
C ILE A 41 1.94 14.72 13.79
N ALA A 42 1.26 13.87 14.56
CA ALA A 42 1.09 14.03 16.01
C ALA A 42 2.38 13.76 16.80
N TYR A 43 3.35 13.07 16.21
CA TYR A 43 4.58 12.60 16.87
C TYR A 43 5.86 13.19 16.29
N ASP A 44 5.75 13.96 15.21
CA ASP A 44 6.88 14.53 14.51
C ASP A 44 6.65 16.02 14.21
N PRO A 45 7.16 16.93 15.05
CA PRO A 45 7.04 18.37 14.82
C PRO A 45 7.68 18.85 13.50
N ALA A 46 8.58 18.05 12.91
CA ALA A 46 9.27 18.35 11.66
C ALA A 46 8.63 17.69 10.44
N TRP A 47 7.45 17.07 10.58
CA TRP A 47 6.79 16.31 9.50
C TRP A 47 6.66 17.10 8.19
N LYS A 48 6.41 18.42 8.29
CA LYS A 48 6.26 19.31 7.12
C LYS A 48 7.55 19.53 6.33
N THR A 49 8.71 19.35 6.97
CA THR A 49 10.01 19.77 6.39
C THR A 49 10.98 18.62 6.18
N ASN A 50 10.76 17.47 6.82
CA ASN A 50 11.66 16.32 6.70
C ASN A 50 11.39 15.43 5.48
N GLY A 51 10.24 15.57 4.82
CA GLY A 51 9.90 14.84 3.60
C GLY A 51 9.63 13.35 3.77
N LEU A 52 9.48 12.85 5.00
CA LEU A 52 9.39 11.41 5.28
C LEU A 52 8.03 10.84 4.89
N LEU A 53 6.94 11.58 5.11
CA LEU A 53 5.60 11.17 4.68
C LEU A 53 5.50 11.16 3.15
N GLU A 54 6.06 12.16 2.47
CA GLU A 54 6.14 12.23 1.01
C GLU A 54 6.96 11.06 0.46
N LYS A 55 8.10 10.75 1.07
CA LYS A 55 8.93 9.60 0.68
C LYS A 55 8.15 8.28 0.82
N ALA A 56 7.33 8.13 1.86
CA ALA A 56 6.48 6.96 2.04
C ALA A 56 5.38 6.87 0.99
N CYS A 57 4.70 7.98 0.68
CA CYS A 57 3.73 8.06 -0.40
C CYS A 57 4.37 7.74 -1.76
N ASP A 58 5.52 8.33 -2.07
CA ASP A 58 6.24 8.09 -3.32
C ASP A 58 6.61 6.62 -3.49
N HIS A 59 7.10 5.98 -2.42
CA HIS A 59 7.43 4.55 -2.44
C HIS A 59 6.22 3.69 -2.81
N VAL A 60 5.06 3.96 -2.20
CA VAL A 60 3.79 3.27 -2.52
C VAL A 60 3.35 3.57 -3.95
N ILE A 61 3.41 4.83 -4.39
CA ILE A 61 3.03 5.25 -5.74
C ILE A 61 3.88 4.53 -6.79
N GLN A 62 5.19 4.42 -6.58
CA GLN A 62 6.08 3.68 -7.50
C GLN A 62 5.70 2.21 -7.56
N TRP A 63 5.42 1.58 -6.42
CA TRP A 63 5.00 0.19 -6.38
C TRP A 63 3.67 -0.04 -7.12
N VAL A 64 2.65 0.80 -6.88
CA VAL A 64 1.34 0.71 -7.54
C VAL A 64 1.49 0.86 -9.06
N LYS A 65 2.29 1.84 -9.51
CA LYS A 65 2.54 2.07 -10.95
C LYS A 65 3.24 0.89 -11.61
N ALA A 66 4.13 0.21 -10.89
CA ALA A 66 4.85 -0.96 -11.39
C ALA A 66 3.93 -2.17 -11.66
N GLN A 67 2.74 -2.22 -11.05
CA GLN A 67 1.77 -3.30 -11.28
C GLN A 67 1.13 -3.25 -12.67
N CYS A 68 1.26 -2.12 -13.38
CA CYS A 68 0.71 -1.94 -14.74
C CYS A 68 -0.78 -2.30 -14.89
N VAL A 69 -1.57 -2.11 -13.84
CA VAL A 69 -3.01 -2.40 -13.85
C VAL A 69 -3.72 -1.51 -14.87
N LYS A 70 -4.48 -2.13 -15.78
CA LYS A 70 -5.17 -1.40 -16.86
C LYS A 70 -6.21 -0.45 -16.28
N GLY A 71 -6.14 0.82 -16.70
CA GLY A 71 -7.06 1.86 -16.23
C GLY A 71 -6.74 2.37 -14.83
N CYS A 72 -5.56 2.03 -14.28
CA CYS A 72 -5.08 2.56 -13.01
C CYS A 72 -4.52 3.97 -13.20
N THR A 73 -5.00 4.91 -12.39
CA THR A 73 -4.42 6.24 -12.19
C THR A 73 -4.01 6.39 -10.73
N VAL A 74 -3.00 7.22 -10.49
CA VAL A 74 -2.48 7.48 -9.14
C VAL A 74 -2.23 8.97 -9.02
N GLU A 75 -2.81 9.57 -7.99
CA GLU A 75 -2.69 10.99 -7.65
C GLU A 75 -2.19 11.15 -6.21
N LEU A 76 -1.27 12.08 -6.01
CA LEU A 76 -0.82 12.50 -4.69
C LEU A 76 -1.45 13.87 -4.40
N LEU A 77 -2.38 13.91 -3.46
CA LEU A 77 -3.05 15.13 -3.04
C LEU A 77 -2.27 15.79 -1.90
N HIS A 78 -2.03 17.09 -2.05
CA HIS A 78 -1.42 17.95 -1.04
C HIS A 78 -2.35 19.14 -0.75
N ASP A 79 -2.59 19.41 0.52
CA ASP A 79 -3.29 20.61 0.99
C ASP A 79 -2.56 21.20 2.20
N ASP A 80 -2.57 22.53 2.32
CA ASP A 80 -1.81 23.19 3.37
C ASP A 80 -2.36 22.83 4.75
N GLY A 81 -1.47 22.42 5.65
CA GLY A 81 -1.84 21.97 7.00
C GLY A 81 -2.24 20.50 7.12
N TYR A 82 -2.34 19.75 6.01
CA TYR A 82 -2.68 18.32 6.02
C TYR A 82 -1.49 17.45 5.56
N SER A 83 -1.43 16.22 6.05
CA SER A 83 -0.49 15.21 5.55
C SER A 83 -0.84 14.81 4.11
N PRO A 84 0.13 14.35 3.31
CA PRO A 84 -0.13 13.87 1.95
C PRO A 84 -1.16 12.74 1.91
N PHE A 85 -1.94 12.67 0.83
CA PHE A 85 -2.96 11.64 0.63
C PHE A 85 -2.85 11.02 -0.77
N VAL A 86 -2.67 9.70 -0.83
CA VAL A 86 -2.56 8.96 -2.11
C VAL A 86 -3.93 8.47 -2.53
N VAL A 87 -4.36 8.83 -3.74
CA VAL A 87 -5.57 8.31 -4.38
C VAL A 87 -5.15 7.39 -5.52
N VAL A 88 -5.65 6.16 -5.49
CA VAL A 88 -5.53 5.20 -6.59
C VAL A 88 -6.92 4.92 -7.12
N GLU A 89 -7.14 5.15 -8.41
CA GLU A 89 -8.40 4.82 -9.08
C GLU A 89 -8.12 3.76 -10.15
N VAL A 90 -8.92 2.70 -10.17
CA VAL A 90 -8.90 1.69 -11.25
C VAL A 90 -10.24 1.73 -11.96
N ALA A 91 -10.22 2.25 -13.19
CA ALA A 91 -11.43 2.38 -13.99
C ALA A 91 -12.06 1.01 -14.29
N GLY A 92 -13.38 0.93 -14.12
CA GLY A 92 -14.14 -0.26 -14.50
C GLY A 92 -14.00 -0.58 -15.99
N THR A 93 -14.13 -1.86 -16.36
CA THR A 93 -14.04 -2.27 -17.76
C THR A 93 -15.19 -1.68 -18.58
N VAL A 94 -14.86 -0.91 -19.62
CA VAL A 94 -15.84 -0.29 -20.53
C VAL A 94 -16.80 -1.34 -21.10
N GLY A 95 -18.11 -1.08 -21.01
CA GLY A 95 -19.17 -1.97 -21.49
C GLY A 95 -19.56 -3.08 -20.50
N SER A 96 -18.87 -3.21 -19.36
CA SER A 96 -19.30 -4.12 -18.29
C SER A 96 -20.43 -3.49 -17.46
N PRO A 97 -21.55 -4.19 -17.24
CA PRO A 97 -22.62 -3.70 -16.35
C PRO A 97 -22.14 -3.56 -14.89
N LYS A 98 -21.08 -4.27 -14.48
CA LYS A 98 -20.47 -4.13 -13.15
C LYS A 98 -19.71 -2.82 -12.96
N ALA A 99 -19.33 -2.14 -14.05
CA ALA A 99 -18.62 -0.86 -13.98
C ALA A 99 -19.50 0.30 -13.47
N ALA A 100 -20.79 0.06 -13.22
CA ALA A 100 -21.71 1.04 -12.65
C ALA A 100 -21.60 1.18 -11.12
N SER A 101 -20.79 0.35 -10.45
CA SER A 101 -20.59 0.39 -9.00
C SER A 101 -19.13 0.64 -8.65
N THR A 102 -18.89 1.44 -7.61
CA THR A 102 -17.56 1.76 -7.10
C THR A 102 -17.39 1.17 -5.71
N MET A 103 -16.24 0.52 -5.47
CA MET A 103 -15.80 0.10 -4.14
C MET A 103 -14.64 1.00 -3.71
N VAL A 104 -14.62 1.36 -2.43
CA VAL A 104 -13.50 2.12 -1.84
C VAL A 104 -12.76 1.22 -0.87
N MET A 105 -11.44 1.16 -1.04
CA MET A 105 -10.50 0.55 -0.09
C MET A 105 -9.71 1.68 0.55
N TYR A 106 -9.47 1.58 1.86
CA TYR A 106 -8.82 2.62 2.65
C TYR A 106 -7.82 1.99 3.62
N GLY A 107 -6.68 2.65 3.78
CA GLY A 107 -5.64 2.37 4.77
C GLY A 107 -4.83 3.62 5.06
N HIS A 108 -3.80 3.51 5.90
CA HIS A 108 -2.93 4.64 6.22
C HIS A 108 -1.43 4.29 6.16
N LEU A 109 -0.59 5.31 5.94
CA LEU A 109 0.85 5.13 5.71
C LEU A 109 1.72 5.66 6.85
N ASP A 110 1.21 6.58 7.66
CA ASP A 110 1.95 7.16 8.77
C ASP A 110 2.12 6.16 9.92
N LYS A 111 3.20 6.35 10.68
CA LYS A 111 3.60 5.39 11.72
C LYS A 111 3.48 5.96 13.12
N GLN A 112 3.10 5.10 14.06
CA GLN A 112 3.27 5.35 15.49
C GLN A 112 4.77 5.41 15.85
N PRO A 113 5.14 6.04 16.99
CA PRO A 113 6.50 6.00 17.49
C PRO A 113 7.04 4.57 17.64
N HIS A 114 8.36 4.45 17.63
CA HIS A 114 9.05 3.16 17.68
C HIS A 114 8.78 2.38 18.96
N GLY A 115 8.52 3.09 20.06
CA GLY A 115 8.44 2.49 21.39
C GLY A 115 9.79 1.91 21.84
N SER A 116 9.74 1.04 22.83
CA SER A 116 10.90 0.31 23.37
C SER A 116 10.57 -1.19 23.51
N GLY A 117 11.56 -2.00 23.86
CA GLY A 117 11.37 -3.45 24.06
C GLY A 117 11.51 -4.30 22.80
N TRP A 118 12.25 -3.82 21.79
CA TRP A 118 12.58 -4.60 20.61
C TRP A 118 13.60 -5.70 20.96
N ASP A 119 13.35 -6.90 20.47
CA ASP A 119 14.27 -8.04 20.62
C ASP A 119 15.63 -7.76 19.95
N GLU A 120 16.66 -8.45 20.41
CA GLU A 120 18.01 -8.34 19.84
C GLU A 120 18.01 -8.62 18.33
N GLY A 121 18.64 -7.72 17.56
CA GLY A 121 18.71 -7.79 16.10
C GLY A 121 17.42 -7.38 15.37
N ILE A 122 16.37 -6.94 16.07
CA ILE A 122 15.17 -6.35 15.46
C ILE A 122 15.17 -4.85 15.72
N THR A 123 14.96 -4.06 14.67
CA THR A 123 14.85 -2.60 14.78
C THR A 123 13.52 -2.10 14.21
N PRO A 124 12.99 -0.98 14.71
CA PRO A 124 11.72 -0.42 14.24
C PRO A 124 11.67 -0.18 12.74
N THR A 125 12.77 0.24 12.13
CA THR A 125 12.89 0.55 10.70
C THR A 125 13.70 -0.50 9.94
N GLY A 126 13.92 -1.69 10.53
CA GLY A 126 14.75 -2.73 9.93
C GLY A 126 14.03 -3.59 8.89
N GLY A 127 12.71 -3.78 9.02
CA GLY A 127 11.94 -4.62 8.10
C GLY A 127 12.39 -6.08 8.06
N LEU A 128 12.86 -6.63 9.17
CA LEU A 128 13.45 -7.97 9.21
C LEU A 128 12.39 -9.03 8.90
N LEU A 129 12.59 -9.83 7.85
CA LEU A 129 11.80 -11.04 7.59
C LEU A 129 12.39 -12.22 8.37
N ARG A 130 11.63 -12.80 9.30
CA ARG A 130 12.02 -13.97 10.10
C ARG A 130 10.81 -14.87 10.30
N ASP A 131 10.94 -16.16 10.00
CA ASP A 131 9.89 -17.16 10.18
C ASP A 131 8.53 -16.77 9.55
N GLY A 132 8.58 -16.17 8.34
CA GLY A 132 7.39 -15.72 7.61
C GLY A 132 6.75 -14.43 8.16
N LYS A 133 7.41 -13.71 9.06
CA LYS A 133 6.93 -12.46 9.65
C LYS A 133 7.89 -11.31 9.35
N ILE A 134 7.34 -10.16 8.95
CA ILE A 134 8.10 -8.93 8.78
C ILE A 134 8.02 -8.15 10.09
N TYR A 135 9.18 -7.91 10.70
CA TYR A 135 9.31 -7.15 11.92
C TYR A 135 9.78 -5.72 11.62
N GLY A 136 8.95 -4.77 12.02
CA GLY A 136 9.22 -3.34 11.96
C GLY A 136 7.94 -2.53 12.09
N ARG A 137 8.07 -1.27 12.51
CA ARG A 137 6.97 -0.34 12.66
C ARG A 137 6.35 -0.06 11.29
N GLY A 138 5.02 -0.15 11.24
CA GLY A 138 4.24 0.04 10.02
C GLY A 138 4.04 -1.24 9.21
N ALA A 139 4.71 -2.35 9.53
CA ALA A 139 4.57 -3.58 8.75
C ALA A 139 3.14 -4.16 8.81
N GLY A 140 2.53 -4.19 10.00
CA GLY A 140 1.17 -4.71 10.21
C GLY A 140 0.12 -3.65 10.58
N ASP A 141 0.51 -2.39 10.71
CA ASP A 141 -0.36 -1.26 11.10
C ASP A 141 0.21 0.05 10.53
N ASP A 142 -0.22 0.50 9.36
CA ASP A 142 -1.09 -0.18 8.37
C ASP A 142 -0.41 -0.25 6.99
N GLY A 143 0.92 -0.25 6.99
CA GLY A 143 1.72 -0.13 5.78
C GLY A 143 1.60 -1.27 4.78
N TYR A 144 1.02 -2.41 5.16
CA TYR A 144 0.74 -3.51 4.24
C TYR A 144 -0.43 -3.19 3.29
N ALA A 145 -1.33 -2.28 3.66
CA ALA A 145 -2.61 -2.08 2.98
C ALA A 145 -2.50 -1.79 1.47
N PRO A 146 -1.52 -0.99 0.97
CA PRO A 146 -1.38 -0.78 -0.47
C PRO A 146 -0.85 -2.00 -1.23
N PHE A 147 -0.27 -2.98 -0.54
CA PHE A 147 0.44 -4.12 -1.11
C PHE A 147 -0.37 -5.43 -1.10
N ALA A 148 -1.52 -5.44 -0.41
CA ALA A 148 -2.33 -6.63 -0.12
C ALA A 148 -3.67 -6.66 -0.85
#